data_AF-V9LTK6-F1
#
_entry.id   AF-V9LTK6-F1
#
_cell.length_a   1.000
_cell.length_b   1.000
_cell.length_c   1.000
_cell.angle_alpha   90.00
_cell.angle_beta   90.00
_cell.angle_gamma   90.00
#
_symmetry.space_group_name_H-M   'P 1'
#
loop_
_entity.id
_entity.type
_entity.pdbx_description
1 polymer ?
#
loop_
_entity_poly.entity_id
_entity_poly.type
_entity_poly.pdbx_seq_one_letter_code
_entity_poly.pdbx_strand_id
1 'polypeptide(L)'
;DDGKMITFLDTPGHAAFTSMRARGAKATDIVVLVVAADDGVMPQTIEAIQHAKAAGAPLVVAVNKIDKPEANPERVEQELLQHEVISEKFGGDVQFVPVSAKKGLGIDELLDAILLQSEVLELTAVK
;
A
#
# COMPACT_ATOMS: atom_id res chain seq x y z
N ASP A 1 -13.63 6.38 16.68
CA ASP A 1 -12.66 7.46 16.92
C ASP A 1 -11.82 7.21 18.17
N ASP A 2 -10.84 6.31 18.07
CA ASP A 2 -9.91 5.92 19.15
C ASP A 2 -8.66 6.82 19.23
N GLY A 3 -8.76 8.12 18.90
CA GLY A 3 -7.66 9.08 19.08
C GLY A 3 -6.35 8.78 18.34
N LYS A 4 -6.33 7.79 17.43
CA LYS A 4 -5.16 7.43 16.62
C LYS A 4 -5.08 8.38 15.42
N MET A 5 -3.95 9.08 15.32
CA MET A 5 -3.69 10.07 14.27
C MET A 5 -2.82 9.43 13.18
N ILE A 6 -3.25 9.55 11.92
CA ILE A 6 -2.47 9.11 10.76
C ILE A 6 -2.04 10.35 9.98
N THR A 7 -0.75 10.43 9.64
CA THR A 7 -0.23 11.49 8.77
C THR A 7 0.07 10.89 7.39
N PHE A 8 -0.63 11.36 6.37
CA PHE A 8 -0.41 10.91 4.99
C PHE A 8 0.64 11.78 4.30
N LEU A 9 1.58 11.12 3.61
CA LEU A 9 2.51 11.75 2.68
C LEU A 9 2.20 11.27 1.26
N ASP A 10 1.56 12.14 0.47
CA ASP A 10 1.26 11.83 -0.93
C ASP A 10 2.47 12.14 -1.82
N THR A 11 2.86 11.18 -2.67
CA THR A 11 3.99 11.31 -3.59
C THR A 11 3.54 11.15 -5.03
N PRO A 12 3.93 12.04 -5.96
CA PRO A 12 3.54 11.90 -7.37
C PRO A 12 4.06 10.59 -7.99
N GLY A 13 3.19 9.87 -8.72
CA GLY A 13 3.53 8.61 -9.40
C GLY A 13 4.29 8.74 -10.73
N HIS A 14 4.40 9.96 -11.28
CA HIS A 14 5.06 10.15 -12.57
C HIS A 14 6.57 9.85 -12.48
N ALA A 15 7.16 9.28 -13.54
CA ALA A 15 8.55 8.83 -13.56
C ALA A 15 9.55 9.94 -13.20
N ALA A 16 9.24 11.19 -13.54
CA ALA A 16 10.08 12.35 -13.21
C ALA A 16 10.27 12.59 -11.69
N PHE A 17 9.44 12.01 -10.83
CA PHE A 17 9.47 12.23 -9.37
C PHE A 17 10.00 11.04 -8.57
N THR A 18 10.78 10.16 -9.20
CA THR A 18 11.42 9.01 -8.53
C THR A 18 12.19 9.40 -7.26
N SER A 19 12.90 10.54 -7.28
CA SER A 19 13.65 11.05 -6.12
C SER A 19 12.76 11.54 -4.97
N MET A 20 11.50 11.91 -5.25
CA MET A 20 10.52 12.29 -4.24
C MET A 20 9.95 11.04 -3.56
N ARG A 21 9.66 9.98 -4.33
CA ARG A 21 9.23 8.68 -3.80
C ARG A 21 10.29 8.04 -2.91
N ALA A 22 11.55 8.03 -3.33
CA ALA A 22 12.65 7.48 -2.54
C ALA A 22 12.83 8.21 -1.19
N ARG A 23 12.62 9.54 -1.16
CA ARG A 23 12.64 10.30 0.10
C ARG A 23 11.41 10.05 0.95
N GLY A 24 10.22 9.97 0.32
CA GLY A 24 8.97 9.67 1.00
C GLY A 24 9.04 8.32 1.71
N ALA A 25 9.44 7.26 1.00
CA ALA A 25 9.55 5.91 1.56
C ALA A 25 10.50 5.81 2.76
N LYS A 26 11.56 6.64 2.81
CA LYS A 26 12.48 6.70 3.96
C LYS A 26 11.96 7.56 5.11
N ALA A 27 11.03 8.46 4.85
CA ALA A 27 10.47 9.38 5.83
C ALA A 27 9.17 8.86 6.45
N THR A 28 8.58 7.81 5.88
CA THR A 28 7.33 7.19 6.33
C THR A 28 7.60 5.86 7.03
N ASP A 29 6.85 5.59 8.09
CA ASP A 29 6.92 4.31 8.81
C ASP A 29 6.26 3.15 8.03
N ILE A 30 5.23 3.46 7.23
CA ILE A 30 4.45 2.48 6.45
C ILE A 30 4.23 3.05 5.04
N VAL A 31 4.38 2.20 4.02
CA VAL A 31 4.08 2.55 2.62
C VAL A 31 2.77 1.91 2.20
N VAL A 32 1.82 2.73 1.77
CA VAL A 32 0.56 2.27 1.16
C VAL A 32 0.73 2.22 -0.36
N LEU A 33 0.72 1.03 -0.93
CA LEU A 33 0.79 0.80 -2.37
C LEU A 33 -0.63 0.69 -2.94
N VAL A 34 -1.04 1.67 -3.73
CA VAL A 34 -2.35 1.66 -4.39
C VAL A 34 -2.21 1.05 -5.78
N VAL A 35 -2.93 -0.04 -6.04
CA VAL A 35 -2.97 -0.72 -7.35
C VAL A 35 -4.41 -0.83 -7.82
N ALA A 36 -4.68 -0.46 -9.07
CA ALA A 36 -6.04 -0.54 -9.58
C ALA A 36 -6.39 -1.97 -10.04
N ALA A 37 -7.56 -2.47 -9.62
CA ALA A 37 -8.01 -3.83 -9.90
C ALA A 37 -8.30 -4.09 -11.39
N ASP A 38 -8.61 -3.04 -12.15
CA ASP A 38 -8.86 -3.09 -13.60
C ASP A 38 -7.55 -3.06 -14.40
N ASP A 39 -6.58 -2.27 -13.96
CA ASP A 39 -5.32 -2.05 -14.67
C ASP A 39 -4.24 -3.10 -14.33
N GLY A 40 -4.16 -3.53 -13.07
CA GLY A 40 -3.12 -4.45 -12.60
C GLY A 40 -1.79 -3.78 -12.27
N VAL A 41 -0.72 -4.58 -12.23
CA VAL A 41 0.63 -4.12 -11.92
C VAL A 41 1.23 -3.38 -13.11
N MET A 42 1.60 -2.12 -12.90
CA MET A 42 2.24 -1.26 -13.90
C MET A 42 3.72 -1.01 -13.56
N PRO A 43 4.53 -0.51 -14.51
CA PRO A 43 5.93 -0.16 -14.24
C PRO A 43 6.13 0.78 -13.03
N GLN A 44 5.19 1.70 -12.79
CA GLN A 44 5.21 2.59 -11.63
C GLN A 44 4.98 1.84 -10.32
N THR A 45 4.11 0.83 -10.33
CA THR A 45 3.87 -0.07 -9.18
C THR A 45 5.16 -0.81 -8.81
N ILE A 46 5.86 -1.36 -9.81
CA ILE A 46 7.13 -2.08 -9.63
C ILE A 46 8.18 -1.14 -9.03
N GLU A 47 8.28 0.08 -9.54
CA GLU A 47 9.22 1.08 -9.02
C GLU A 47 8.90 1.45 -7.56
N ALA A 48 7.62 1.62 -7.22
CA ALA A 48 7.20 1.91 -5.84
C ALA A 48 7.54 0.76 -4.88
N ILE A 49 7.36 -0.49 -5.30
CA ILE A 49 7.77 -1.68 -4.52
C ILE A 49 9.28 -1.65 -4.25
N GLN A 50 10.09 -1.32 -5.26
CA GLN A 50 11.54 -1.23 -5.10
C GLN A 50 11.95 -0.15 -4.09
N HIS A 51 11.33 1.03 -4.14
CA HIS A 51 11.61 2.11 -3.17
C HIS A 51 11.21 1.72 -1.75
N ALA A 52 10.05 1.08 -1.56
CA ALA A 52 9.60 0.60 -0.26
C ALA A 52 10.54 -0.46 0.32
N LYS A 53 10.90 -1.46 -0.48
CA LYS A 53 11.87 -2.50 -0.10
C LYS A 53 13.26 -1.92 0.23
N ALA A 54 13.74 -0.97 -0.58
CA ALA A 54 15.03 -0.32 -0.35
C ALA A 54 15.05 0.57 0.91
N ALA A 55 13.88 1.09 1.31
CA ALA A 55 13.71 1.81 2.56
C ALA A 55 13.51 0.89 3.78
N GLY A 56 13.23 -0.40 3.56
CA GLY A 56 12.87 -1.34 4.62
C GLY A 56 11.50 -1.03 5.26
N ALA A 57 10.66 -0.26 4.58
CA ALA A 57 9.35 0.12 5.08
C ALA A 57 8.32 -0.98 4.77
N PRO A 58 7.52 -1.41 5.76
CA PRO A 58 6.44 -2.38 5.55
C PRO A 58 5.40 -1.83 4.57
N LEU A 59 4.83 -2.76 3.80
CA LEU A 59 3.89 -2.49 2.72
C LEU A 59 2.47 -2.88 3.11
N VAL A 60 1.53 -1.99 2.86
CA VAL A 60 0.09 -2.27 2.84
C VAL A 60 -0.42 -2.02 1.43
N VAL A 61 -1.10 -2.98 0.82
CA VAL A 61 -1.59 -2.89 -0.56
C VAL A 61 -3.07 -2.56 -0.57
N ALA A 62 -3.43 -1.42 -1.16
CA ALA A 62 -4.81 -1.03 -1.41
C ALA A 62 -5.18 -1.36 -2.86
N VAL A 63 -6.02 -2.38 -3.06
CA VAL A 63 -6.50 -2.78 -4.39
C VAL A 63 -7.73 -1.95 -4.73
N ASN A 64 -7.54 -0.88 -5.50
CA ASN A 64 -8.55 0.14 -5.77
C ASN A 64 -9.47 -0.20 -6.95
N LYS A 65 -10.59 0.52 -7.06
CA LYS A 65 -11.60 0.41 -8.12
C LYS A 65 -12.39 -0.91 -8.14
N ILE A 66 -12.60 -1.54 -6.98
CA ILE A 66 -13.43 -2.77 -6.86
C ILE A 66 -14.90 -2.57 -7.25
N ASP A 67 -15.33 -1.32 -7.43
CA ASP A 67 -16.68 -1.00 -7.86
C ASP A 67 -16.93 -1.26 -9.35
N LYS A 68 -15.88 -1.53 -10.12
CA LYS A 68 -15.95 -1.80 -11.56
C LYS A 68 -16.23 -3.28 -11.84
N PRO A 69 -17.03 -3.60 -12.87
CA PRO A 69 -17.26 -5.00 -13.26
C PRO A 69 -16.00 -5.68 -13.81
N GLU A 70 -15.07 -4.92 -14.40
CA GLU A 70 -13.78 -5.42 -14.85
C GLU A 70 -12.73 -5.57 -13.74
N ALA A 71 -13.06 -5.24 -12.49
CA ALA A 71 -12.12 -5.33 -11.38
C ALA A 71 -11.76 -6.80 -11.09
N ASN A 72 -10.47 -7.11 -11.06
CA ASN A 72 -9.97 -8.43 -10.69
C ASN A 72 -8.87 -8.34 -9.62
N PRO A 73 -9.24 -8.28 -8.33
CA PRO A 73 -8.28 -8.22 -7.23
C PRO A 73 -7.37 -9.45 -7.13
N GLU A 74 -7.89 -10.64 -7.47
CA GLU A 74 -7.10 -11.88 -7.44
C GLU A 74 -5.95 -11.84 -8.46
N ARG A 75 -6.22 -11.30 -9.65
CA ARG A 75 -5.17 -11.08 -10.65
C ARG A 75 -4.07 -10.15 -10.12
N VAL A 76 -4.44 -9.06 -9.46
CA VAL A 76 -3.46 -8.12 -8.86
C VAL A 76 -2.60 -8.81 -7.81
N GLU A 77 -3.21 -9.64 -6.97
CA GLU A 77 -2.51 -10.41 -5.93
C GLU A 77 -1.51 -11.41 -6.55
N GLN A 78 -1.90 -12.10 -7.63
CA GLN A 78 -1.01 -13.00 -8.37
C GLN A 78 0.13 -12.27 -9.08
N GLU A 79 -0.11 -11.12 -9.68
CA GLU A 79 0.92 -10.31 -10.34
C GLU A 79 1.93 -9.77 -9.33
N LEU A 80 1.45 -9.29 -8.16
CA LEU A 80 2.31 -8.79 -7.09
C LEU A 80 3.18 -9.88 -6.45
N LEU A 81 2.71 -11.13 -6.43
CA LEU A 81 3.50 -12.27 -5.98
C LEU A 81 4.83 -12.41 -6.75
N GLN A 82 4.82 -12.12 -8.06
CA GLN A 82 6.02 -12.16 -8.91
C GLN A 82 7.07 -11.10 -8.54
N HIS A 83 6.64 -10.07 -7.80
CA HIS A 83 7.50 -8.99 -7.30
C HIS A 83 7.85 -9.16 -5.83
N GLU A 84 7.69 -10.38 -5.29
CA GLU A 84 7.92 -10.75 -3.88
C GLU A 84 7.11 -9.86 -2.92
N VAL A 85 5.89 -9.50 -3.32
CA VAL A 85 4.88 -8.90 -2.45
C VAL A 85 3.86 -10.01 -2.18
N ILE A 86 4.07 -10.73 -1.08
CA ILE A 86 3.31 -11.95 -0.74
C ILE A 86 2.23 -11.57 0.27
N SER A 87 0.98 -11.87 -0.05
CA SER A 87 -0.12 -11.56 0.86
C SER A 87 -0.17 -12.50 2.07
N GLU A 88 -0.82 -12.07 3.13
CA GLU A 88 -1.10 -12.90 4.31
C GLU A 88 -1.83 -14.22 3.95
N LYS A 89 -2.67 -14.22 2.92
CA LYS A 89 -3.40 -15.41 2.45
C LYS A 89 -2.46 -16.47 1.88
N PHE A 90 -1.34 -16.04 1.29
CA PHE A 90 -0.30 -16.92 0.75
C PHE A 90 0.85 -17.16 1.74
N GLY A 91 0.66 -16.80 3.02
CA GLY A 91 1.65 -16.96 4.08
C GLY A 91 2.74 -15.89 4.10
N GLY A 92 2.50 -14.75 3.45
CA GLY A 92 3.34 -13.56 3.54
C GLY A 92 2.94 -12.64 4.70
N ASP A 93 3.49 -11.42 4.66
CA ASP A 93 3.36 -10.37 5.67
C ASP A 93 2.65 -9.11 5.13
N VAL A 94 2.28 -9.09 3.85
CA VAL A 94 1.66 -7.93 3.21
C VAL A 94 0.13 -8.02 3.32
N GLN A 95 -0.47 -6.98 3.88
CA GLN A 95 -1.92 -6.85 3.95
C GLN A 95 -2.50 -6.35 2.63
N PHE A 96 -3.49 -7.05 2.11
CA PHE A 96 -4.20 -6.69 0.87
C PHE A 96 -5.62 -6.26 1.19
N VAL A 97 -5.91 -4.98 0.99
CA VAL A 97 -7.22 -4.39 1.29
C VAL A 97 -7.92 -3.98 -0.01
N PRO A 98 -9.02 -4.63 -0.39
CA PRO A 98 -9.82 -4.23 -1.54
C PRO A 98 -10.63 -2.95 -1.21
N VAL A 99 -10.47 -1.91 -2.03
CA VAL A 99 -11.11 -0.60 -1.81
C VAL A 99 -11.78 -0.03 -3.05
N SER A 100 -12.80 0.80 -2.85
CA SER A 100 -13.34 1.71 -3.87
C SER A 100 -13.21 3.13 -3.36
N ALA A 101 -12.20 3.86 -3.83
CA ALA A 101 -12.03 5.27 -3.50
C ALA A 101 -13.23 6.13 -3.93
N LYS A 102 -13.98 5.70 -4.96
CA LYS A 102 -15.16 6.42 -5.46
C LYS A 102 -16.39 6.20 -4.58
N LYS A 103 -16.61 4.98 -4.10
CA LYS A 103 -17.77 4.63 -3.25
C LYS A 103 -17.47 4.73 -1.75
N GLY A 104 -16.20 4.91 -1.38
CA GLY A 104 -15.75 4.89 0.02
C GLY A 104 -15.73 3.49 0.65
N LEU A 105 -15.86 2.42 -0.16
CA LEU A 105 -15.84 1.03 0.35
C LEU A 105 -14.41 0.61 0.66
N GLY A 106 -14.18 -0.14 1.72
CA GLY A 106 -12.84 -0.66 2.05
C GLY A 106 -11.92 0.36 2.73
N ILE A 107 -12.35 1.62 2.88
CA ILE A 107 -11.50 2.69 3.41
C ILE A 107 -11.29 2.52 4.91
N ASP A 108 -12.35 2.20 5.66
CA ASP A 108 -12.24 1.95 7.09
C ASP A 108 -11.33 0.73 7.35
N GLU A 109 -11.49 -0.34 6.57
CA GLU A 109 -10.62 -1.51 6.63
C GLU A 109 -9.15 -1.20 6.28
N LEU A 110 -8.92 -0.27 5.34
CA LEU A 110 -7.57 0.18 4.99
C LEU A 110 -6.94 0.98 6.13
N LEU A 111 -7.70 1.86 6.78
CA LEU A 111 -7.23 2.61 7.93
C LEU A 111 -6.92 1.67 9.11
N ASP A 112 -7.77 0.70 9.37
CA ASP A 112 -7.56 -0.31 10.41
C ASP A 112 -6.31 -1.16 10.13
N ALA A 113 -6.07 -1.55 8.87
CA ALA A 113 -4.85 -2.25 8.47
C ALA A 113 -3.58 -1.42 8.73
N ILE A 114 -3.59 -0.13 8.36
CA ILE A 114 -2.46 0.78 8.63
C ILE A 114 -2.22 0.91 10.14
N LEU A 115 -3.29 1.04 10.94
CA LEU A 115 -3.18 1.14 12.39
C LEU A 115 -2.64 -0.16 13.00
N LEU A 116 -3.12 -1.32 12.56
CA LEU A 116 -2.62 -2.62 13.02
C LEU A 116 -1.13 -2.76 12.70
N GLN A 117 -0.72 -2.40 11.49
CA GLN A 117 0.69 -2.44 11.09
C GLN A 117 1.55 -1.52 11.97
N SER A 118 1.03 -0.34 12.35
CA SER A 118 1.74 0.58 13.24
C SER A 118 1.92 0.03 14.66
N GLU A 119 0.97 -0.75 15.16
CA GLU A 119 1.06 -1.40 16.47
C GLU A 119 2.09 -2.53 16.48
N VAL A 120 2.13 -3.33 15.41
CA VAL A 120 3.13 -4.41 15.24
C VAL A 120 4.56 -3.84 15.20
N LEU A 121 4.73 -2.64 14.64
CA LEU A 121 6.03 -1.96 14.60
C LEU A 121 6.46 -1.34 15.94
N GLU A 122 5.58 -1.34 16.96
CA GLU A 122 5.81 -0.70 18.27
C GLU A 122 6.42 0.71 18.13
N LEU A 123 5.85 1.54 17.24
CA LEU A 123 6.43 2.84 16.91
C LEU A 123 6.60 3.71 18.17
N THR A 124 7.83 4.16 18.41
CA THR A 124 8.18 5.05 19.52
C THR A 124 8.68 6.39 18.99
N ALA A 125 8.35 7.47 19.69
CA ALA A 125 8.92 8.79 19.43
C ALA A 125 10.01 9.08 20.46
N VAL A 126 11.17 9.55 20.01
CA VAL A 126 12.16 10.15 20.90
C VAL A 126 11.58 11.48 21.39
N LYS A 127 11.41 11.61 22.71
CA LYS A 127 10.94 12.84 23.35
C LYS A 127 11.92 13.99 23.19
#